data_AF-A0A6V8KQV4-F1
#
_entry.id   AF-A0A6V8KQV4-F1
#
_cell.length_a   1.000
_cell.length_b   1.000
_cell.length_c   1.000
_cell.angle_alpha   90.00
_cell.angle_beta   90.00
_cell.angle_gamma   90.00
#
_symmetry.space_group_name_H-M   'P 1'
#
loop_
_entity.id
_entity.type
_entity.pdbx_description
1 polymer ?
#
loop_
_entity_poly.entity_id
_entity_poly.type
_entity_poly.pdbx_seq_one_letter_code
_entity_poly.pdbx_strand_id
1 'polypeptide(L)'
;MPSAGGTNHDGTPFNPVTFTATGLTMAYNGGATAFDLFLDAGGSVGNGTQVRVSYDLTGNGSFDRVETYRYFATDPVTGYEHYTQAAGLASSTGTLGSLSNGTVRVEVWSAIGNAPTTLGVGNQSIIRMPFA
;
A
#
# COMPACT_ATOMS: atom_id res chain seq x y z
N MET A 1 -10.25 -3.23 -7.50
CA MET A 1 -10.48 -2.27 -6.40
C MET A 1 -11.56 -1.29 -6.83
N PRO A 2 -12.50 -0.91 -5.95
CA PRO A 2 -13.49 0.12 -6.26
C PRO A 2 -12.84 1.46 -6.65
N SER A 3 -13.58 2.32 -7.38
CA SER A 3 -13.11 3.66 -7.74
C SER A 3 -13.15 4.63 -6.55
N ALA A 4 -12.57 5.83 -6.72
CA ALA A 4 -12.68 6.93 -5.76
C ALA A 4 -14.03 7.69 -5.87
N GLY A 5 -14.98 7.19 -6.67
CA GLY A 5 -16.28 7.81 -6.89
C GLY A 5 -16.22 9.21 -7.53
N GLY A 6 -15.13 9.55 -8.21
CA GLY A 6 -14.92 10.88 -8.78
C GLY A 6 -14.55 11.95 -7.75
N THR A 7 -14.21 11.56 -6.52
CA THR A 7 -13.75 12.47 -5.46
C THR A 7 -12.30 12.21 -5.07
N ASN A 8 -11.70 13.12 -4.31
CA ASN A 8 -10.31 13.01 -3.86
C ASN A 8 -10.23 12.35 -2.47
N HIS A 9 -9.51 11.24 -2.40
CA HIS A 9 -9.18 10.48 -1.20
C HIS A 9 -7.67 10.31 -1.01
N ASP A 10 -6.87 11.24 -1.54
CA ASP A 10 -5.42 11.26 -1.33
C ASP A 10 -5.09 11.36 0.16
N GLY A 11 -4.22 10.45 0.61
CA GLY A 11 -3.75 10.34 1.98
C GLY A 11 -4.73 9.64 2.92
N THR A 12 -5.96 9.34 2.50
CA THR A 12 -7.01 8.74 3.35
C THR A 12 -7.62 7.52 2.68
N PRO A 13 -7.42 6.29 3.21
CA PRO A 13 -8.02 5.08 2.65
C PRO A 13 -9.53 5.21 2.45
N PHE A 14 -9.99 4.86 1.25
CA PHE A 14 -11.42 4.83 0.88
C PHE A 14 -11.74 3.51 0.19
N ASN A 15 -12.62 2.70 0.80
CA ASN A 15 -12.92 1.34 0.35
C ASN A 15 -11.68 0.50 -0.01
N PRO A 16 -10.64 0.44 0.88
CA PRO A 16 -9.39 -0.21 0.54
C PRO A 16 -9.58 -1.73 0.39
N VAL A 17 -8.77 -2.32 -0.47
CA VAL A 17 -8.44 -3.73 -0.36
C VAL A 17 -7.38 -3.86 0.74
N THR A 18 -7.67 -4.67 1.74
CA THR A 18 -6.83 -4.81 2.94
C THR A 18 -6.22 -6.19 3.01
N PHE A 19 -4.91 -6.24 3.18
CA PHE A 19 -4.15 -7.46 3.45
C PHE A 19 -3.51 -7.35 4.84
N THR A 20 -3.59 -8.42 5.62
CA THR A 20 -3.05 -8.44 6.98
C THR A 20 -2.22 -9.69 7.19
N ALA A 21 -1.00 -9.50 7.70
CA ALA A 21 -0.15 -10.56 8.21
C ALA A 21 0.00 -10.38 9.73
N THR A 22 -0.29 -11.41 10.51
CA THR A 22 -0.30 -11.38 11.98
C THR A 22 0.65 -12.43 12.56
N GLY A 23 0.95 -12.32 13.86
CA GLY A 23 1.81 -13.27 14.56
C GLY A 23 3.28 -13.19 14.12
N LEU A 24 3.70 -12.02 13.63
CA LEU A 24 5.03 -11.82 13.06
C LEU A 24 6.05 -11.55 14.15
N THR A 25 7.13 -12.32 14.17
CA THR A 25 8.29 -12.09 15.06
C THR A 25 9.55 -12.12 14.22
N MET A 26 10.11 -10.94 13.94
CA MET A 26 11.25 -10.77 13.02
C MET A 26 12.12 -9.59 13.45
N ALA A 27 13.43 -9.69 13.22
CA ALA A 27 14.37 -8.64 13.60
C ALA A 27 14.42 -7.54 12.54
N TYR A 28 14.34 -6.27 12.96
CA TYR A 28 14.52 -5.15 12.02
C TYR A 28 15.96 -5.06 11.54
N ASN A 29 16.14 -4.96 10.23
CA ASN A 29 17.46 -4.98 9.59
C ASN A 29 18.00 -3.59 9.22
N GLY A 30 17.30 -2.51 9.58
CA GLY A 30 17.69 -1.14 9.24
C GLY A 30 17.23 -0.65 7.87
N GLY A 31 16.55 -1.50 7.08
CA GLY A 31 16.02 -1.15 5.77
C GLY A 31 14.72 -0.34 5.79
N ALA A 32 14.17 -0.05 4.61
CA ALA A 32 12.88 0.61 4.46
C ALA A 32 11.83 -0.35 3.86
N THR A 33 10.56 -0.01 4.02
CA THR A 33 9.48 -0.66 3.26
C THR A 33 9.70 -0.49 1.77
N ALA A 34 9.67 -1.60 1.03
CA ALA A 34 9.71 -1.61 -0.42
C ALA A 34 8.53 -2.43 -0.97
N PHE A 35 8.07 -2.11 -2.16
CA PHE A 35 6.97 -2.82 -2.80
C PHE A 35 7.01 -2.71 -4.31
N ASP A 36 6.32 -3.65 -4.95
CA ASP A 36 6.01 -3.62 -6.36
C ASP A 36 4.56 -4.09 -6.52
N LEU A 37 3.66 -3.15 -6.82
CA LEU A 37 2.24 -3.40 -7.00
C LEU A 37 1.89 -3.30 -8.48
N PHE A 38 1.22 -4.33 -8.98
CA PHE A 38 0.78 -4.43 -10.36
C PHE A 38 -0.62 -3.83 -10.47
N LEU A 39 -0.75 -2.73 -11.20
CA LEU A 39 -1.99 -1.97 -11.35
C LEU A 39 -2.41 -1.90 -12.81
N ASP A 40 -3.71 -2.10 -13.09
CA ASP A 40 -4.26 -1.95 -14.43
C ASP A 40 -5.60 -1.21 -14.34
N ALA A 41 -5.65 0.01 -14.88
CA ALA A 41 -6.86 0.83 -14.94
C ALA A 41 -7.68 0.62 -16.23
N GLY A 42 -7.25 -0.30 -17.10
CA GLY A 42 -7.80 -0.48 -18.44
C GLY A 42 -7.72 0.82 -19.25
N GLY A 43 -8.74 1.12 -20.04
CA GLY A 43 -8.82 2.37 -20.80
C GLY A 43 -9.23 3.61 -19.99
N SER A 44 -9.15 3.57 -18.65
CA SER A 44 -9.76 4.60 -17.79
C SER A 44 -8.81 5.77 -17.53
N VAL A 45 -9.23 6.98 -17.93
CA VAL A 45 -8.45 8.20 -17.74
C VAL A 45 -8.55 8.72 -16.29
N GLY A 46 -7.43 9.15 -15.73
CA GLY A 46 -7.40 9.90 -14.47
C GLY A 46 -7.55 9.04 -13.22
N ASN A 47 -7.24 7.75 -13.31
CA ASN A 47 -7.17 6.88 -12.15
C ASN A 47 -5.84 7.05 -11.41
N GLY A 48 -5.89 6.97 -10.08
CA GLY A 48 -4.71 7.02 -9.24
C GLY A 48 -4.87 6.12 -8.03
N THR A 49 -3.92 5.22 -7.82
CA THR A 49 -3.94 4.24 -6.72
C THR A 49 -2.94 4.63 -5.65
N GLN A 50 -3.27 4.41 -4.38
CA GLN A 50 -2.40 4.69 -3.25
C GLN A 50 -2.29 3.49 -2.33
N VAL A 51 -1.14 3.38 -1.65
CA VAL A 51 -0.89 2.35 -0.64
C VAL A 51 -0.52 2.96 0.71
N ARG A 52 -1.01 2.32 1.77
CA ARG A 52 -0.60 2.54 3.16
C ARG A 52 -0.13 1.22 3.74
N VAL A 53 1.02 1.27 4.41
CA VAL A 53 1.56 0.13 5.18
C VAL A 53 1.62 0.53 6.65
N SER A 54 0.97 -0.25 7.50
CA SER A 54 0.88 -0.01 8.94
C SER A 54 1.46 -1.19 9.70
N TYR A 55 2.29 -0.91 10.70
CA TYR A 55 3.03 -1.89 11.50
C TYR A 55 2.66 -1.75 12.97
N ASP A 56 2.07 -2.79 13.55
CA ASP A 56 1.99 -3.02 14.98
C ASP A 56 3.23 -3.85 15.34
N LEU A 57 4.26 -3.16 15.84
CA LEU A 57 5.56 -3.74 16.12
C LEU A 57 5.54 -4.57 17.40
N THR A 58 4.66 -4.23 18.33
CA THR A 58 4.63 -4.80 19.69
C THR A 58 3.54 -5.86 19.89
N GLY A 59 2.66 -6.06 18.91
CA GLY A 59 1.56 -7.03 18.96
C GLY A 59 0.44 -6.59 19.91
N ASN A 60 0.32 -5.28 20.18
CA ASN A 60 -0.64 -4.75 21.15
C ASN A 60 -1.98 -4.31 20.51
N GLY A 61 -2.11 -4.46 19.19
CA GLY A 61 -3.31 -4.09 18.42
C GLY A 61 -3.33 -2.63 17.95
N SER A 62 -2.31 -1.82 18.24
CA SER A 62 -2.12 -0.46 17.75
C SER A 62 -0.95 -0.38 16.77
N PHE A 63 -1.05 0.47 15.75
CA PHE A 63 0.04 0.66 14.80
C PHE A 63 1.08 1.66 15.33
N ASP A 64 2.31 1.18 15.54
CA ASP A 64 3.46 1.96 15.97
C ASP A 64 4.08 2.78 14.81
N ARG A 65 4.01 2.25 13.58
CA ARG A 65 4.53 2.89 12.36
C ARG A 65 3.46 2.83 11.27
N VAL A 66 3.13 3.98 10.70
CA VAL A 66 2.23 4.08 9.53
C VAL A 66 2.93 4.85 8.44
N GLU A 67 2.91 4.31 7.22
CA GLU A 67 3.53 4.90 6.03
C GLU A 67 2.47 5.01 4.94
N THR A 68 2.23 6.21 4.43
CA THR A 68 1.38 6.43 3.26
C THR A 68 2.25 6.95 2.12
N TYR A 69 2.22 6.26 0.97
CA TYR A 69 2.98 6.64 -0.22
C TYR A 69 2.17 7.58 -1.10
N ARG A 70 2.82 8.40 -1.93
CA ARG A 70 2.11 9.20 -2.94
C ARG A 70 1.36 8.28 -3.88
N TYR A 71 0.16 8.69 -4.30
CA TYR A 71 -0.57 7.90 -5.27
C TYR A 71 0.21 7.79 -6.60
N PHE A 72 0.02 6.68 -7.28
CA PHE A 72 0.53 6.42 -8.61
C PHE A 72 -0.61 6.62 -9.62
N ALA A 73 -0.45 7.59 -10.51
CA ALA A 73 -1.36 7.81 -11.61
C ALA A 73 -1.09 6.74 -12.68
N THR A 74 -2.11 5.94 -12.98
CA THR A 74 -2.04 4.93 -14.04
C THR A 74 -2.31 5.58 -15.40
N ASP A 75 -1.67 5.07 -16.45
CA ASP A 75 -2.04 5.44 -17.81
C ASP A 75 -3.33 4.70 -18.27
N PRO A 76 -4.09 5.25 -19.23
CA PRO A 76 -5.34 4.63 -19.69
C PRO A 76 -5.06 3.57 -20.78
N VAL A 77 -4.12 2.66 -20.53
CA VAL A 77 -3.76 1.56 -21.43
C VAL A 77 -3.94 0.24 -20.70
N THR A 78 -4.58 -0.73 -21.36
CA THR A 78 -4.70 -2.08 -20.80
C THR A 78 -3.33 -2.73 -20.64
N GLY A 79 -3.03 -3.16 -19.43
CA GLY A 79 -1.76 -3.77 -19.06
C GLY A 79 -1.39 -3.41 -17.63
N TYR A 80 -0.54 -4.23 -17.02
CA TYR A 80 -0.06 -3.93 -15.67
C TYR A 80 1.06 -2.90 -15.71
N GLU A 81 0.88 -1.83 -14.96
CA GLU A 81 1.89 -0.87 -14.58
C GLU A 81 2.45 -1.20 -13.18
N HIS A 82 3.68 -0.75 -12.92
CA HIS A 82 4.40 -1.01 -11.68
C HIS A 82 4.38 0.20 -10.76
N TYR A 83 3.58 0.12 -9.70
CA TYR A 83 3.62 1.08 -8.61
C TYR A 83 4.60 0.60 -7.54
N THR A 84 5.69 1.36 -7.36
CA THR A 84 6.75 1.04 -6.39
C THR A 84 6.93 2.15 -5.37
N GLN A 85 7.71 1.87 -4.31
CA GLN A 85 8.06 2.86 -3.30
C GLN A 85 8.77 4.10 -3.85
N ALA A 86 9.26 4.06 -5.10
CA ALA A 86 9.88 5.19 -5.78
C ALA A 86 8.94 6.39 -5.97
N ALA A 87 7.61 6.19 -5.90
CA ALA A 87 6.64 7.28 -5.81
C ALA A 87 6.86 8.18 -4.57
N GLY A 88 7.53 7.64 -3.55
CA GLY A 88 7.94 8.35 -2.35
C GLY A 88 6.86 8.43 -1.28
N LEU A 89 7.28 8.64 -0.04
CA LEU A 89 6.39 8.83 1.09
C LEU A 89 5.63 10.16 0.97
N ALA A 90 4.30 10.09 1.09
CA ALA A 90 3.45 11.25 1.27
C ALA A 90 3.38 11.65 2.75
N SER A 91 3.29 10.67 3.66
CA SER A 91 3.35 10.88 5.10
C SER A 91 3.86 9.64 5.83
N SER A 92 4.39 9.85 7.04
CA SER A 92 4.71 8.74 7.93
C SER A 92 4.68 9.15 9.40
N THR A 93 4.36 8.22 10.29
CA THR A 93 4.39 8.40 11.75
C THR A 93 5.25 7.33 12.41
N GLY A 94 5.79 7.61 13.59
CA GLY A 94 6.62 6.65 14.34
C GLY A 94 7.89 6.22 13.59
N THR A 95 8.48 5.10 14.02
CA THR A 95 9.72 4.56 13.48
C THR A 95 9.59 3.06 13.27
N LEU A 96 10.23 2.52 12.23
CA LEU A 96 10.39 1.08 12.07
C LEU A 96 11.24 0.50 13.23
N GLY A 97 10.97 -0.75 13.59
CA GLY A 97 11.64 -1.49 14.65
C GLY A 97 11.25 -2.96 14.58
N SER A 98 11.86 -3.83 15.39
CA SER A 98 11.59 -5.27 15.33
C SER A 98 10.12 -5.59 15.62
N LEU A 99 9.62 -6.65 14.98
CA LEU A 99 8.29 -7.19 15.24
C LEU A 99 8.37 -8.23 16.36
N SER A 100 7.46 -8.16 17.31
CA SER A 100 7.27 -9.14 18.38
C SER A 100 5.79 -9.53 18.46
N ASN A 101 5.43 -10.70 17.92
CA ASN A 101 4.03 -11.11 17.73
C ASN A 101 3.17 -10.01 17.05
N GLY A 102 3.79 -9.26 16.15
CA GLY A 102 3.24 -8.06 15.56
C GLY A 102 2.32 -8.33 14.37
N THR A 103 1.78 -7.23 13.84
CA THR A 103 0.88 -7.21 12.69
C THR A 103 1.35 -6.21 11.64
N VAL A 104 1.34 -6.62 10.37
CA VAL A 104 1.51 -5.71 9.23
C VAL A 104 0.22 -5.69 8.44
N ARG A 105 -0.31 -4.47 8.23
CA ARG A 105 -1.51 -4.21 7.44
C ARG A 105 -1.18 -3.37 6.23
N VAL A 106 -1.62 -3.82 5.06
CA VAL A 106 -1.46 -3.15 3.78
C VAL A 106 -2.84 -2.77 3.28
N GLU A 107 -3.06 -1.49 3.05
CA GLU A 107 -4.31 -0.93 2.53
C GLU A 107 -4.01 -0.32 1.16
N VAL A 108 -4.68 -0.80 0.12
CA VAL A 108 -4.55 -0.27 -1.26
C VAL A 108 -5.92 0.23 -1.73
N TRP A 109 -5.98 1.47 -2.22
CA TRP A 109 -7.23 2.09 -2.65
C TRP A 109 -7.04 2.99 -3.87
N SER A 110 -8.14 3.27 -4.57
CA SER A 110 -8.19 4.34 -5.57
C SER A 110 -8.28 5.68 -4.84
N ALA A 111 -7.21 6.47 -4.87
CA ALA A 111 -7.15 7.80 -4.25
C ALA A 111 -7.88 8.86 -5.08
N ILE A 112 -7.89 8.70 -6.41
CA ILE A 112 -8.63 9.54 -7.35
C ILE A 112 -9.18 8.68 -8.50
N GLY A 113 -10.06 9.26 -9.31
CA GLY A 113 -10.63 8.63 -10.49
C GLY A 113 -12.05 8.11 -10.25
N ASN A 114 -12.75 7.82 -11.35
CA ASN A 114 -14.15 7.40 -11.32
C ASN A 114 -14.34 5.94 -11.78
N ALA A 115 -13.29 5.29 -12.28
CA ALA A 115 -13.31 3.92 -12.73
C ALA A 115 -12.59 2.98 -11.73
N PRO A 116 -12.93 1.69 -11.68
CA PRO A 116 -12.18 0.72 -10.88
C PRO A 116 -10.77 0.49 -11.45
N THR A 117 -9.84 0.08 -10.57
CA THR A 117 -8.48 -0.36 -10.94
C THR A 117 -8.28 -1.82 -10.51
N THR A 118 -7.72 -2.64 -11.38
CA THR A 118 -7.30 -4.01 -11.06
C THR A 118 -5.98 -3.97 -10.29
N LEU A 119 -5.93 -4.67 -9.16
CA LEU A 119 -4.70 -4.94 -8.42
C LEU A 119 -4.32 -6.40 -8.64
N GLY A 120 -3.16 -6.66 -9.22
CA GLY A 120 -2.63 -8.02 -9.37
C GLY A 120 -2.32 -8.64 -8.02
N VAL A 121 -2.88 -9.80 -7.72
CA VAL A 121 -2.67 -10.53 -6.44
C VAL A 121 -2.10 -11.93 -6.71
N GLY A 122 -1.72 -12.65 -5.66
CA GLY A 122 -1.06 -13.96 -5.81
C GLY A 122 0.44 -13.78 -6.01
N ASN A 123 0.96 -14.12 -7.19
CA ASN A 123 2.39 -14.06 -7.49
C ASN A 123 2.84 -12.77 -8.21
N GLN A 124 1.95 -11.78 -8.35
CA GLN A 124 2.25 -10.53 -9.05
C GLN A 124 2.77 -9.45 -8.10
N SER A 125 1.89 -8.92 -7.24
CA SER A 125 2.26 -7.85 -6.31
C SER A 125 2.97 -8.37 -5.06
N ILE A 126 3.95 -7.59 -4.57
CA ILE A 126 4.77 -7.94 -3.41
C ILE A 126 5.00 -6.72 -2.51
N ILE A 127 4.91 -6.95 -1.18
CA ILE A 127 5.47 -6.08 -0.15
C ILE A 127 6.73 -6.73 0.39
N ARG A 128 7.85 -6.01 0.37
CA ARG A 128 9.13 -6.41 0.96
C ARG A 128 9.32 -5.62 2.25
N MET A 129 9.20 -6.33 3.37
CA MET A 129 9.36 -5.74 4.69
C MET A 129 10.84 -5.73 5.11
N PRO A 130 11.31 -4.72 5.85
CA PRO A 130 12.73 -4.58 6.23
C PRO A 130 13.10 -5.44 7.46
N PHE A 131 12.79 -6.74 7.40
CA PHE A 131 13.05 -7.68 8.48
C PHE A 131 13.90 -8.88 8.02
N ALA A 132 14.60 -9.50 8.97
CA ALA A 132 15.37 -10.73 8.83
C ALA A 132 14.79 -11.85 9.70
#